data_AF-A0A246BIJ3-F1
#
_entry.id   AF-A0A246BIJ3-F1
#
_cell.length_a   1.000
_cell.length_b   1.000
_cell.length_c   1.000
_cell.angle_alpha   90.00
_cell.angle_beta   90.00
_cell.angle_gamma   90.00
#
_symmetry.space_group_name_H-M   'P 1'
#
loop_
_entity.id
_entity.type
_entity.pdbx_description
1 polymer ?
#
loop_
_entity_poly.entity_id
_entity_poly.type
_entity_poly.pdbx_seq_one_letter_code
_entity_poly.pdbx_strand_id
1 'polypeptide(L)'
;MDGVFGDVPDAARIDVAELNRLDALIDRATDGLDLDELDRLAERVAGIAARHMARLNVIRAVRRVDRLLRLRRAQVSRRLAGKVA
;
A
#
# COMPACT_ATOMS: atom_id res chain seq x y z
N MET A 1 -34.73 3.11 25.17
CA MET A 1 -33.89 4.13 24.51
C MET A 1 -32.91 3.39 23.63
N ASP A 2 -33.35 3.07 22.42
CA ASP A 2 -32.59 2.30 21.44
C ASP A 2 -31.61 3.22 20.70
N GLY A 3 -30.49 3.50 21.36
CA GLY A 3 -29.33 4.15 20.74
C GLY A 3 -28.40 3.09 20.19
N VAL A 4 -28.79 2.42 19.10
CA VAL A 4 -27.89 1.60 18.29
C VAL A 4 -26.88 2.56 17.66
N PHE A 5 -25.81 2.88 18.38
CA PHE A 5 -24.58 3.38 17.78
C PHE A 5 -23.98 2.20 17.04
N GLY A 6 -24.51 1.95 15.84
CA GLY A 6 -23.94 1.03 14.88
C GLY A 6 -22.46 1.37 14.74
N ASP A 7 -21.63 0.36 14.93
CA ASP A 7 -20.18 0.35 14.75
C ASP A 7 -19.84 0.94 13.38
N VAL A 8 -19.72 2.28 13.29
CA VAL A 8 -19.18 2.95 12.10
C VAL A 8 -17.73 2.52 12.05
N PRO A 9 -17.31 1.72 11.07
CA PRO A 9 -15.92 1.31 11.01
C PRO A 9 -15.06 2.57 10.93
N ASP A 10 -14.19 2.79 11.92
CA ASP A 10 -13.23 3.88 11.88
C ASP A 10 -12.45 3.75 10.56
N ALA A 11 -12.70 4.65 9.61
CA ALA A 11 -12.15 4.58 8.26
C ALA A 11 -10.62 4.43 8.27
N ALA A 12 -9.96 5.00 9.28
CA ALA A 12 -8.52 4.83 9.49
C ALA A 12 -8.11 3.40 9.84
N ARG A 13 -8.92 2.67 10.61
CA ARG A 13 -8.67 1.26 10.95
C ARG A 13 -8.81 0.38 9.71
N ILE A 14 -9.82 0.65 8.86
CA ILE A 14 -9.96 -0.03 7.56
C ILE A 14 -8.73 0.25 6.69
N ASP A 15 -8.37 1.52 6.52
CA ASP A 15 -7.27 1.90 5.64
C ASP A 15 -5.90 1.37 6.14
N VAL A 16 -5.68 1.29 7.45
CA VAL A 16 -4.48 0.62 8.01
C VAL A 16 -4.50 -0.89 7.73
N ALA A 17 -5.65 -1.55 7.87
CA ALA A 17 -5.76 -2.97 7.56
C ALA A 17 -5.54 -3.23 6.06
N GLU A 18 -6.02 -2.34 5.20
CA GLU A 18 -5.76 -2.36 3.77
C GLU A 18 -4.26 -2.21 3.46
N LEU A 19 -3.59 -1.20 4.04
CA LEU A 19 -2.15 -0.99 3.89
C LEU A 19 -1.33 -2.22 4.30
N ASN A 20 -1.73 -2.93 5.36
CA ASN A 20 -1.08 -4.17 5.77
C ASN A 20 -1.28 -5.32 4.75
N ARG A 21 -2.44 -5.38 4.09
CA ARG A 21 -2.68 -6.38 3.03
C ARG A 21 -1.87 -6.07 1.77
N LEU A 22 -1.58 -4.80 1.49
CA LEU A 22 -0.79 -4.40 0.33
C LEU A 22 0.63 -4.99 0.36
N ASP A 23 1.22 -5.24 1.54
CA ASP A 23 2.56 -5.85 1.64
C ASP A 23 2.65 -7.18 0.87
N ALA A 24 1.67 -8.06 1.06
CA ALA A 24 1.64 -9.36 0.40
C ALA A 24 1.39 -9.24 -1.11
N LEU A 25 0.62 -8.25 -1.55
CA LEU A 25 0.39 -7.98 -2.97
C LEU A 25 1.66 -7.43 -3.63
N ILE A 26 2.37 -6.54 -2.94
CA ILE A 26 3.65 -5.98 -3.40
C ILE A 26 4.69 -7.08 -3.57
N ASP A 27 4.80 -8.00 -2.60
CA ASP A 27 5.73 -9.12 -2.71
C ASP A 27 5.38 -10.04 -3.88
N ARG A 28 4.09 -10.39 -4.07
CA ARG A 28 3.65 -11.18 -5.23
C ARG A 28 3.94 -10.50 -6.57
N ALA A 29 3.64 -9.21 -6.70
CA ALA A 29 3.95 -8.45 -7.91
C ALA A 29 5.46 -8.40 -8.17
N THR A 30 6.27 -8.28 -7.10
CA THR A 30 7.74 -8.31 -7.22
C THR A 30 8.25 -9.66 -7.69
N ASP A 31 7.72 -10.77 -7.16
CA ASP A 31 8.09 -12.12 -7.58
C ASP A 31 7.71 -12.38 -9.04
N GLY A 32 6.57 -11.84 -9.48
CA GLY A 32 6.12 -11.84 -10.88
C GLY A 32 6.87 -10.86 -11.79
N LEU A 33 7.73 -9.99 -11.25
CA LEU A 33 8.36 -8.86 -11.98
C LEU A 33 7.35 -7.91 -12.64
N ASP A 34 6.18 -7.76 -12.05
CA ASP A 34 5.08 -6.95 -12.57
C ASP A 34 5.23 -5.50 -12.10
N LEU A 35 5.82 -4.65 -12.95
CA LEU A 35 5.98 -3.22 -12.65
C LEU A 35 4.66 -2.46 -12.70
N ASP A 36 3.75 -2.82 -13.60
CA ASP A 36 2.48 -2.13 -13.77
C ASP A 36 1.60 -2.33 -12.53
N GLU A 37 1.58 -3.53 -11.95
CA GLU A 37 0.88 -3.79 -10.72
C GLU A 37 1.51 -3.05 -9.52
N LEU A 38 2.84 -2.96 -9.45
CA LEU A 38 3.51 -2.14 -8.43
C LEU A 38 3.13 -0.65 -8.54
N ASP A 39 2.94 -0.14 -9.76
CA ASP A 39 2.54 1.25 -9.99
C ASP A 39 1.09 1.50 -9.56
N ARG A 40 0.18 0.57 -9.87
CA ARG A 40 -1.22 0.61 -9.39
C ARG A 40 -1.32 0.56 -7.87
N LEU A 41 -0.50 -0.28 -7.23
CA LEU A 41 -0.45 -0.37 -5.77
C LEU A 41 0.07 0.94 -5.16
N ALA A 42 1.02 1.63 -5.82
CA ALA A 42 1.49 2.94 -5.39
C ALA A 42 0.41 4.03 -5.49
N GLU A 43 -0.37 4.06 -6.57
CA GLU A 43 -1.52 4.96 -6.71
C GLU A 43 -2.56 4.73 -5.61
N ARG A 44 -2.81 3.47 -5.27
CA ARG A 44 -3.74 3.10 -4.18
C ARG A 44 -3.26 3.59 -2.82
N VAL A 45 -1.97 3.45 -2.52
CA VAL A 45 -1.36 4.01 -1.29
C VAL A 45 -1.46 5.53 -1.26
N ALA A 46 -1.23 6.20 -2.40
CA ALA A 46 -1.38 7.65 -2.50
C ALA A 46 -2.83 8.11 -2.24
N GLY A 47 -3.81 7.35 -2.74
CA GLY A 47 -5.23 7.58 -2.46
C GLY A 47 -5.57 7.46 -0.98
N ILE A 48 -5.01 6.47 -0.28
CA ILE A 48 -5.17 6.33 1.19
C ILE A 48 -4.50 7.50 1.93
N ALA A 49 -3.30 7.89 1.50
CA ALA A 49 -2.56 9.00 2.10
C ALA A 49 -3.34 10.33 2.00
N ALA A 50 -3.97 10.60 0.85
CA ALA A 50 -4.76 11.79 0.61
C ALA A 50 -6.01 11.87 1.51
N ARG A 51 -6.62 10.72 1.87
CA ARG A 51 -7.77 10.67 2.79
C ARG A 51 -7.40 10.96 4.25
N HIS A 52 -6.15 10.72 4.66
CA HIS A 52 -5.74 10.69 6.07
C HIS A 52 -4.53 11.58 6.38
N MET A 53 -4.60 12.86 6.03
CA MET A 53 -3.47 13.79 6.17
C MET A 53 -2.99 14.05 7.60
N ALA A 54 -3.84 13.84 8.62
CA ALA A 54 -3.52 14.16 10.03
C ALA A 54 -3.47 12.94 10.95
N ARG A 55 -3.74 11.73 10.45
CA ARG A 55 -3.80 10.52 11.28
C ARG A 55 -2.45 9.81 11.34
N LEU A 56 -1.74 9.98 12.45
CA LEU A 56 -0.37 9.48 12.64
C LEU A 56 -0.21 7.97 12.39
N ASN A 57 -1.19 7.15 12.79
CA ASN A 57 -1.19 5.71 12.55
C ASN A 57 -1.25 5.38 11.05
N VAL A 58 -2.14 6.05 10.30
CA VAL A 58 -2.26 5.88 8.85
C VAL A 58 -0.99 6.39 8.16
N ILE A 59 -0.49 7.57 8.54
CA ILE A 59 0.75 8.15 7.98
C ILE A 59 1.94 7.19 8.17
N ARG A 60 2.08 6.59 9.36
CA ARG A 60 3.15 5.60 9.61
C ARG A 60 3.01 4.38 8.70
N ALA A 61 1.79 3.85 8.55
CA ALA A 61 1.53 2.71 7.68
C ALA A 61 1.79 3.07 6.19
N VAL A 62 1.32 4.21 5.72
CA VAL A 62 1.57 4.72 4.36
C VAL A 62 3.07 4.82 4.09
N ARG A 63 3.83 5.46 4.97
CA ARG A 63 5.29 5.62 4.81
C ARG A 63 6.02 4.28 4.73
N ARG A 64 5.57 3.29 5.52
CA ARG A 64 6.12 1.93 5.49
C ARG A 64 5.89 1.27 4.14
N VAL A 65 4.65 1.29 3.65
CA VAL A 65 4.27 0.66 2.38
C VAL A 65 4.90 1.39 1.18
N ASP A 66 4.93 2.73 1.19
CA ASP A 66 5.58 3.52 0.15
C ASP A 66 7.08 3.20 0.03
N ARG A 67 7.78 3.07 1.17
CA ARG A 67 9.18 2.65 1.18
C ARG A 67 9.36 1.25 0.59
N LEU A 68 8.47 0.32 0.93
CA LEU A 68 8.50 -1.03 0.38
C LEU A 68 8.31 -1.00 -1.14
N LEU A 69 7.29 -0.30 -1.64
CA LEU A 69 7.04 -0.12 -3.09
C LEU A 69 8.26 0.42 -3.83
N ARG A 70 8.91 1.47 -3.32
CA ARG A 70 10.10 2.04 -3.95
C ARG A 70 11.25 1.04 -4.04
N LEU A 71 11.51 0.29 -2.96
CA LEU A 71 12.55 -0.73 -2.94
C LEU A 71 12.26 -1.87 -3.92
N ARG A 72 11.01 -2.32 -3.96
CA ARG A 72 10.56 -3.43 -4.80
C ARG A 72 10.54 -3.05 -6.28
N ARG A 73 10.05 -1.87 -6.64
CA ARG A 73 10.13 -1.34 -8.02
C ARG A 73 11.58 -1.30 -8.48
N ALA A 74 12.49 -0.72 -7.69
CA ALA A 74 13.91 -0.68 -8.04
C ALA A 74 14.52 -2.09 -8.19
N GLN A 75 14.13 -3.05 -7.34
CA GLN A 75 14.55 -4.44 -7.46
C GLN A 75 14.05 -5.08 -8.77
N VAL A 76 12.77 -4.91 -9.11
CA VAL A 76 12.17 -5.44 -10.34
C VAL A 76 12.82 -4.81 -11.56
N SER A 77 12.96 -3.48 -11.62
CA SER A 77 13.60 -2.79 -12.75
C SER A 77 15.04 -3.28 -12.98
N ARG A 78 15.83 -3.49 -11.91
CA ARG A 78 17.18 -4.06 -12.04
C ARG A 78 17.16 -5.49 -12.58
N ARG A 79 16.24 -6.33 -12.11
CA ARG A 79 16.10 -7.72 -12.57
C ARG A 79 15.67 -7.79 -14.03
N LEU A 80 14.77 -6.91 -14.47
CA LEU A 80 14.35 -6.82 -15.86
C LEU A 80 15.50 -6.33 -16.75
N ALA A 81 16.22 -5.28 -16.34
CA ALA A 81 17.38 -4.78 -17.08
C ALA A 81 18.47 -5.86 -17.26
N GLY A 82 18.76 -6.64 -16.20
CA GLY A 82 19.73 -7.73 -16.25
C GLY A 82 19.27 -8.98 -17.01
N LYS A 83 17.98 -9.10 -17.35
CA LYS A 83 17.45 -10.18 -18.22
C LYS A 83 17.49 -9.81 -19.71
N VAL A 84 17.56 -8.52 -20.03
CA VAL A 84 17.55 -7.99 -21.41
C VAL A 84 18.97 -7.80 -21.95
N ALA A 85 19.97 -7.77 -21.06
CA ALA A 85 21.40 -7.77 -21.41
C ALA A 85 21.90 -9.19 -21.71
#